data_AF-A0AAE3XU63-F1
#
_entry.id   AF-A0AAE3XU63-F1
#
_cell.length_a   1.000
_cell.length_b   1.000
_cell.length_c   1.000
_cell.angle_alpha   90.00
_cell.angle_beta   90.00
_cell.angle_gamma   90.00
#
_symmetry.space_group_name_H-M   'P 1'
#
loop_
_entity.id
_entity.type
_entity.pdbx_description
1 polymer ?
#
loop_
_entity_poly.entity_id
_entity_poly.type
_entity_poly.pdbx_seq_one_letter_code
_entity_poly.pdbx_strand_id
1 'polypeptide(L)' 'MNPQELKSIMGSGLLSFPLTDFDANGDFNKKGYEQRLEWLAPYGASALFAAGGTGEF' A
#
# COMPACT_ATOMS: atom_id res chain seq x y z
N MET A 1 -16.98 -2.24 -2.89
CA MET A 1 -16.40 -3.54 -2.53
C MET A 1 -17.07 -4.02 -1.26
N ASN A 2 -17.67 -5.20 -1.27
CA ASN A 2 -18.19 -5.88 -0.08
C ASN A 2 -17.14 -6.87 0.50
N PRO A 3 -17.31 -7.41 1.72
CA PRO A 3 -16.32 -8.30 2.33
C PRO A 3 -16.02 -9.58 1.53
N GLN A 4 -17.01 -10.14 0.83
CA GLN A 4 -16.84 -11.33 0.00
C GLN A 4 -16.00 -11.03 -1.26
N GLU A 5 -16.20 -9.86 -1.87
CA GLU A 5 -15.37 -9.38 -2.99
C GLU A 5 -13.92 -9.17 -2.55
N LEU A 6 -13.70 -8.54 -1.39
CA LEU A 6 -12.36 -8.33 -0.84
C LEU A 6 -11.64 -9.66 -0.57
N LYS A 7 -12.34 -10.63 0.05
CA LYS A 7 -11.79 -11.97 0.30
C LYS A 7 -11.31 -12.65 -0.99
N SER A 8 -12.07 -12.49 -2.07
CA SER A 8 -11.70 -13.04 -3.38
C SER A 8 -10.41 -12.41 -3.92
N ILE A 9 -10.33 -11.08 -3.90
CA ILE A 9 -9.16 -10.31 -4.38
C ILE A 9 -7.90 -10.64 -3.57
N MET A 10 -8.02 -10.76 -2.25
CA MET A 10 -6.89 -11.15 -1.39
C MET A 10 -6.36 -12.55 -1.70
N GLY A 11 -7.19 -13.44 -2.25
CA GLY A 11 -6.78 -14.79 -2.63
C GLY A 11 -6.26 -14.91 -4.07
N SER A 12 -6.36 -13.86 -4.89
CA SER A 12 -6.12 -13.94 -6.33
C SER A 12 -4.70 -13.59 -6.78
N GLY A 13 -3.81 -13.16 -5.86
CA GLY A 13 -2.44 -12.83 -6.24
C GLY A 13 -1.62 -12.15 -5.13
N LEU A 14 -0.58 -11.43 -5.55
CA LEU A 14 0.40 -10.83 -4.65
C LEU A 14 -0.21 -9.68 -3.84
N LEU A 15 0.09 -9.61 -2.54
CA LEU A 15 -0.32 -8.51 -1.67
C LEU A 15 0.84 -7.54 -1.46
N SER A 16 0.57 -6.24 -1.54
CA SER A 16 1.57 -5.18 -1.37
C SER A 16 1.37 -4.43 -0.05
N PHE A 17 2.45 -4.25 0.69
CA PHE A 17 2.51 -3.52 1.96
C PHE A 17 3.57 -2.41 1.83
N PRO A 18 3.22 -1.24 1.25
CA PRO A 18 4.19 -0.17 1.03
C PRO A 18 4.64 0.49 2.34
N LEU A 19 5.91 0.88 2.40
CA LEU A 19 6.44 1.77 3.44
C LEU A 19 5.66 3.10 3.44
N THR A 20 5.43 3.66 4.62
CA THR A 20 4.93 5.03 4.77
C THR A 20 6.11 5.98 4.59
N ASP A 21 5.99 6.98 3.71
CA ASP A 21 7.05 7.96 3.54
C ASP A 21 6.94 9.07 4.58
N PHE A 22 8.04 9.35 5.27
CA PHE A 22 8.19 10.46 6.21
C PHE A 22 9.24 11.46 5.69
N ASP A 23 9.08 12.72 6.06
CA ASP A 23 10.07 13.75 5.78
C ASP A 23 11.20 13.76 6.84
N ALA A 24 12.14 14.71 6.72
CA ALA A 24 13.28 14.81 7.64
C ALA A 24 12.90 15.13 9.09
N ASN A 25 11.70 15.65 9.34
CA ASN A 25 11.16 15.91 10.68
C ASN A 25 10.38 14.71 11.22
N GLY A 26 10.20 13.65 10.42
CA GLY A 26 9.38 12.50 10.75
C GLY A 26 7.88 12.72 10.48
N ASP A 27 7.52 13.82 9.80
CA ASP A 27 6.13 14.08 9.44
C ASP A 27 5.76 13.30 8.18
N PHE A 28 4.48 12.91 8.06
CA PHE A 28 4.00 12.16 6.90
C PHE A 28 4.22 12.93 5.59
N ASN A 29 5.03 12.36 4.70
CA ASN A 29 5.31 12.89 3.38
C ASN A 29 4.34 12.32 2.34
N LYS A 30 3.17 12.96 2.24
CA LYS A 30 2.11 12.58 1.29
C LYS A 30 2.60 12.46 -0.15
N LYS A 31 3.41 13.41 -0.62
CA LYS A 31 3.88 13.43 -2.01
C LYS A 31 4.83 12.26 -2.30
N GLY A 32 5.74 11.95 -1.38
CA GLY A 32 6.63 10.79 -1.49
C GLY A 32 5.82 9.49 -1.53
N TYR A 33 4.84 9.37 -0.63
CA TYR A 33 3.98 8.19 -0.57
C TYR A 33 3.18 7.98 -1.86
N GLU A 34 2.56 9.03 -2.40
CA GLU A 34 1.83 8.97 -3.68
C GLU A 34 2.75 8.50 -4.83
N GLN A 35 3.97 9.06 -4.94
CA GLN A 35 4.93 8.65 -5.97
C GLN A 35 5.36 7.18 -5.83
N ARG A 36 5.54 6.70 -4.59
CA ARG A 36 5.84 5.29 -4.31
C ARG A 36 4.69 4.39 -4.76
N LEU A 37 3.44 4.78 -4.48
CA LEU A 37 2.27 4.03 -4.91
C LEU A 37 2.14 3.98 -6.44
N GLU A 38 2.35 5.12 -7.12
CA GLU A 38 2.38 5.19 -8.58
C GLU A 38 3.47 4.31 -9.19
N TRP A 39 4.66 4.27 -8.58
CA TRP A 39 5.75 3.40 -9.01
C TRP A 39 5.43 1.91 -8.79
N LEU A 40 4.74 1.55 -7.71
CA LEU A 40 4.38 0.17 -7.40
C LEU A 40 3.20 -0.36 -8.23
N ALA A 41 2.28 0.53 -8.66
CA ALA A 41 1.04 0.14 -9.35
C ALA A 41 1.24 -0.80 -10.57
N PRO A 42 2.25 -0.61 -11.44
CA PRO A 42 2.44 -1.45 -12.63
C PRO A 42 2.89 -2.88 -12.32
N TYR A 43 3.37 -3.18 -11.10
CA TYR A 43 3.91 -4.49 -10.74
C TYR A 43 2.83 -5.53 -10.38
N GLY A 44 1.55 -5.18 -10.48
CA GLY A 44 0.45 -6.16 -10.49
C GLY A 44 0.08 -6.75 -9.13
N ALA A 45 0.24 -6.00 -8.03
CA ALA A 45 -0.32 -6.39 -6.75
C ALA A 45 -1.85 -6.44 -6.82
N SER A 46 -2.45 -7.53 -6.32
CA SER A 46 -3.91 -7.73 -6.31
C SER A 46 -4.60 -6.90 -5.24
N ALA A 47 -3.91 -6.62 -4.13
CA ALA A 47 -4.38 -5.70 -3.09
C ALA A 47 -3.21 -4.95 -2.47
N LEU A 48 -3.51 -3.75 -1.96
CA LEU A 48 -2.57 -2.88 -1.26
C LEU A 48 -3.07 -2.59 0.15
N PHE A 49 -2.18 -2.77 1.12
CA PHE A 49 -2.44 -2.55 2.54
C PHE A 49 -1.66 -1.33 3.02
N ALA A 50 -2.31 -0.17 3.02
CA ALA A 50 -1.75 1.06 3.56
C ALA A 50 -1.70 1.00 5.10
N ALA A 51 -0.65 1.57 5.70
CA ALA A 51 -0.44 1.56 7.16
C ALA A 51 -0.50 0.16 7.80
N GLY A 52 0.03 -0.86 7.12
CA GLY A 52 0.30 -2.17 7.73
C GLY A 52 1.58 -2.13 8.58
N GLY A 53 2.03 -3.28 9.10
CA GLY A 53 3.28 -3.34 9.87
C GLY A 53 4.50 -2.82 9.09
N THR A 54 4.58 -3.09 7.79
CA THR A 54 5.60 -2.49 6.90
C THR A 54 5.40 -0.99 6.69
N GLY A 55 4.18 -0.47 6.88
CA GLY A 55 3.87 0.96 6.89
C GLY A 55 4.10 1.63 8.25
N GLU A 56 4.79 0.98 9.19
CA GLU A 56 5.17 1.52 10.51
C GLU A 56 3.98 1.90 11.41
N PHE A 57 2.95 1.04 11.45
CA PHE A 57 1.85 1.10 12.41
C PHE A 57 2.19 0.44 13.77
#